data_AF-A0A3F3PS15-F1
#
_entry.id   AF-A0A3F3PS15-F1
#
_cell.length_a   1.000
_cell.length_b   1.000
_cell.length_c   1.000
_cell.angle_alpha   90.00
_cell.angle_beta   90.00
_cell.angle_gamma   90.00
#
_symmetry.space_group_name_H-M   'P 1'
#
loop_
_entity.id
_entity.type
_entity.pdbx_description
1 polymer ?
#
loop_
_entity_poly.entity_id
_entity_poly.type
_entity_poly.pdbx_seq_one_letter_code
_entity_poly.pdbx_strand_id
1 'polypeptide(L)'
;MLGAAASRHAVAIPRTLAHRHHQHAFSFSTRSIPSILRSRPTGAPTSLLRSVQPTTIQTRPLSFAQRMKRGYQEASRGIWRNNPILLPLALLSVATATAIFSYIAYKEATEVGPQYHKFPPPVAERLRTAIYYTDVKLNPVKAIDAYSEAIKLATELHMHPYSDEVMGIRLQVSKCLEMAGLVPAAIQVLEKTRADAYHWVRTRMETEAFKNGESDYFFARGPSAEKGELAAGPMKVDPAIAETYEKMKEAEIYEYGQVEKTLAKVVGMSIKLAELYKSDYIQDDKKAEEALEFAVQLSLGEVQRRHQAKLPIGGGNWMTLTEIGTALSELGQHYASQGKLDLSLPLYLRAFDLINANEGGTPSCKQVTLMYNISACIGNPALDGVSPSSDPGVSRAEAIEATRKWAQGAIERAGKVEPSEESVECDYSCAAAKVMLGQLAVFHNKPEEALKYYYEGKDIYDRIEALSDAEDVSRLIKDLEKKKK
;
A
#
# COMPACT_ATOMS: atom_id res chain seq x y z
N MET A 1 7.96 1.56 -44.79
CA MET A 1 7.44 2.95 -44.84
C MET A 1 5.93 2.91 -44.72
N LEU A 2 5.45 3.04 -43.49
CA LEU A 2 4.16 3.60 -43.08
C LEU A 2 4.29 3.65 -41.56
N GLY A 3 4.68 4.82 -41.07
CA GLY A 3 4.77 5.12 -39.66
C GLY A 3 3.43 5.64 -39.12
N ALA A 4 3.44 5.77 -37.80
CA ALA A 4 2.50 6.51 -36.95
C ALA A 4 1.14 5.88 -36.66
N ALA A 5 0.76 6.07 -35.39
CA ALA A 5 -0.56 5.93 -34.77
C ALA A 5 -0.95 4.54 -34.25
N ALA A 6 -0.60 4.29 -32.98
CA ALA A 6 -1.51 3.67 -32.03
C ALA A 6 -1.29 4.25 -30.62
N SER A 7 -1.86 5.43 -30.37
CA SER A 7 -2.17 5.87 -29.01
C SER A 7 -3.35 5.05 -28.50
N ARG A 8 -3.18 4.22 -27.47
CA ARG A 8 -4.29 3.57 -26.73
C ARG A 8 -3.84 3.42 -25.28
N HIS A 9 -4.14 4.38 -24.41
CA HIS A 9 -5.36 4.46 -23.58
C HIS A 9 -5.79 3.10 -23.03
N ALA A 10 -5.26 2.75 -21.86
CA ALA A 10 -5.78 1.68 -21.03
C ALA A 10 -7.04 2.19 -20.34
N VAL A 11 -8.19 1.75 -20.83
CA VAL A 11 -9.52 2.03 -20.27
C VAL A 11 -9.65 1.24 -18.96
N ALA A 12 -9.67 1.94 -17.83
CA ALA A 12 -10.08 1.36 -16.55
C ALA A 12 -11.62 1.23 -16.53
N ILE A 13 -12.14 0.00 -16.67
CA ILE A 13 -13.56 -0.29 -16.48
C ILE A 13 -13.84 -0.43 -14.97
N PRO A 14 -14.75 0.36 -14.38
CA PRO A 14 -15.19 0.15 -13.00
C PRO A 14 -16.16 -1.03 -12.93
N ARG A 15 -15.79 -2.07 -12.18
CA ARG A 15 -16.71 -3.17 -11.82
C ARG A 15 -17.76 -2.65 -10.84
N THR A 16 -18.99 -2.47 -11.34
CA THR A 16 -20.19 -2.18 -10.54
C THR A 16 -20.76 -3.49 -9.99
N LEU A 17 -20.62 -3.74 -8.69
CA LEU A 17 -21.38 -4.78 -8.00
C LEU A 17 -22.67 -4.18 -7.44
N ALA A 18 -23.77 -4.39 -8.16
CA ALA A 18 -25.10 -4.18 -7.65
C ALA A 18 -25.46 -5.31 -6.67
N HIS A 19 -25.80 -4.96 -5.43
CA HIS A 19 -26.53 -5.88 -4.54
C HIS A 19 -27.76 -5.23 -3.94
N ARG A 20 -28.88 -5.93 -4.14
CA ARG A 20 -30.26 -5.54 -3.84
C ARG A 20 -30.49 -5.40 -2.33
N HIS A 21 -31.16 -4.32 -1.97
CA HIS A 21 -31.79 -4.10 -0.66
C HIS A 21 -32.88 -5.14 -0.38
N HIS A 22 -32.86 -5.71 0.83
CA HIS A 22 -34.06 -6.16 1.52
C HIS A 22 -34.20 -5.40 2.84
N GLN A 23 -35.27 -4.62 2.93
CA GLN A 23 -35.74 -3.91 4.12
C GLN A 23 -36.57 -4.87 4.97
N HIS A 24 -36.40 -4.87 6.28
CA HIS A 24 -37.49 -5.19 7.22
C HIS A 24 -37.46 -4.23 8.40
N ALA A 25 -38.60 -3.57 8.58
CA ALA A 25 -38.89 -2.60 9.62
C ALA A 25 -39.10 -3.26 10.99
N PHE A 26 -38.69 -2.58 12.06
CA PHE A 26 -39.15 -2.87 13.41
C PHE A 26 -39.80 -1.62 14.00
N SER A 27 -41.11 -1.72 14.21
CA SER A 27 -41.97 -0.77 14.89
C SER A 27 -42.02 -1.03 16.41
N PHE A 28 -42.00 0.07 17.17
CA PHE A 28 -42.15 0.15 18.62
C PHE A 28 -43.57 -0.22 19.10
N SER A 29 -43.74 -0.75 20.33
CA SER A 29 -44.78 -0.30 21.30
C SER A 29 -44.78 -1.04 22.66
N THR A 30 -44.54 -0.24 23.72
CA THR A 30 -45.19 -0.04 25.05
C THR A 30 -45.83 -1.13 25.95
N ARG A 31 -45.62 -0.87 27.27
CA ARG A 31 -46.49 -1.06 28.48
C ARG A 31 -46.70 -2.50 29.01
N SER A 32 -46.94 -2.79 30.30
CA SER A 32 -47.21 -2.00 31.53
C SER A 32 -47.10 -2.90 32.79
N ILE A 33 -46.85 -2.28 33.95
CA ILE A 33 -46.93 -2.85 35.31
C ILE A 33 -48.41 -3.01 35.73
N PRO A 34 -48.75 -3.96 36.64
CA PRO A 34 -49.65 -3.60 37.72
C PRO A 34 -49.24 -4.08 39.12
N SER A 35 -49.79 -3.32 40.07
CA SER A 35 -49.71 -3.35 41.53
C SER A 35 -50.63 -4.40 42.17
N ILE A 36 -50.31 -4.82 43.41
CA ILE A 36 -51.22 -5.59 44.27
C ILE A 36 -51.43 -4.85 45.60
N LEU A 37 -52.71 -4.65 45.91
CA LEU A 37 -53.26 -4.04 47.12
C LEU A 37 -53.52 -5.06 48.24
N ARG A 38 -53.66 -4.47 49.43
CA ARG A 38 -53.81 -4.97 50.80
C ARG A 38 -55.20 -5.56 51.12
N SER A 39 -55.27 -6.55 52.03
CA SER A 39 -56.35 -6.66 53.03
C SER A 39 -56.02 -7.60 54.21
N ARG A 40 -56.50 -7.20 55.40
CA ARG A 40 -56.39 -7.78 56.76
C ARG A 40 -57.35 -8.98 56.95
N PRO A 41 -57.18 -9.83 57.98
CA PRO A 41 -58.12 -9.72 59.11
C PRO A 41 -57.51 -9.99 60.52
N THR A 42 -58.26 -9.54 61.51
CA THR A 42 -58.11 -9.64 62.98
C THR A 42 -58.68 -10.95 63.55
N GLY A 43 -58.18 -11.38 64.72
CA GLY A 43 -58.92 -12.24 65.65
C GLY A 43 -58.06 -13.20 66.49
N ALA A 44 -58.00 -12.99 67.81
CA ALA A 44 -57.64 -14.02 68.79
C ALA A 44 -58.91 -14.82 69.16
N PRO A 45 -58.84 -16.08 69.67
CA PRO A 45 -58.58 -16.28 71.10
C PRO A 45 -57.78 -17.55 71.48
N THR A 46 -57.50 -17.59 72.78
CA THR A 46 -56.92 -18.60 73.67
C THR A 46 -57.46 -20.04 73.53
N SER A 47 -56.56 -21.03 73.58
CA SER A 47 -56.72 -22.24 74.42
C SER A 47 -55.42 -23.04 74.53
N LEU A 48 -55.09 -23.40 75.77
CA LEU A 48 -54.02 -24.32 76.18
C LEU A 48 -54.22 -25.71 75.56
N LEU A 49 -53.13 -26.37 75.14
CA LEU A 49 -52.77 -27.74 75.53
C LEU A 49 -51.57 -28.30 74.73
N ARG A 50 -50.65 -28.87 75.52
CA ARG A 50 -49.88 -30.09 75.26
C ARG A 50 -48.73 -30.01 74.25
N SER A 51 -47.54 -30.12 74.84
CA SER A 51 -46.27 -30.41 74.18
C SER A 51 -46.34 -31.68 73.33
N VAL A 52 -45.98 -31.51 72.06
CA VAL A 52 -45.40 -32.56 71.23
C VAL A 52 -44.23 -31.88 70.54
N GLN A 53 -43.00 -32.28 70.87
CA GLN A 53 -41.81 -31.80 70.17
C GLN A 53 -41.88 -32.24 68.71
N PRO A 54 -41.91 -31.34 67.73
CA PRO A 54 -41.58 -31.71 66.37
C PRO A 54 -40.05 -31.77 66.28
N THR A 55 -39.52 -32.93 65.89
CA THR A 55 -38.15 -33.06 65.42
C THR A 55 -37.91 -32.00 64.35
N THR A 56 -37.07 -31.03 64.68
CA THR A 56 -36.62 -29.98 63.77
C THR A 56 -35.87 -30.65 62.62
N ILE A 57 -36.55 -30.82 61.48
CA ILE A 57 -35.89 -31.10 60.21
C ILE A 57 -35.03 -29.87 59.92
N GLN A 58 -33.74 -29.97 60.21
CA GLN A 58 -32.75 -28.98 59.81
C GLN A 58 -32.64 -28.99 58.29
N THR A 59 -33.44 -28.17 57.60
CA THR A 59 -33.18 -27.85 56.20
C THR A 59 -31.99 -26.89 56.18
N ARG A 60 -30.77 -27.43 56.07
CA ARG A 60 -29.61 -26.59 55.69
C ARG A 60 -29.96 -25.89 54.38
N PRO A 61 -30.00 -24.54 54.31
CA PRO A 61 -30.21 -23.87 53.05
C PRO A 61 -29.02 -24.22 52.15
N LEU A 62 -29.31 -24.89 51.03
CA LEU A 62 -28.30 -25.19 50.04
C LEU A 62 -27.64 -23.87 49.61
N SER A 63 -26.32 -23.87 49.53
CA SER A 63 -25.57 -22.75 48.95
C SER A 63 -26.09 -22.46 47.53
N PHE A 64 -26.06 -21.21 47.10
CA PHE A 64 -26.45 -20.79 45.76
C PHE A 64 -25.84 -21.69 44.67
N ALA A 65 -24.57 -22.06 44.82
CA ALA A 65 -23.87 -22.96 43.90
C ALA A 65 -24.46 -24.39 43.90
N GLN A 66 -24.83 -24.93 45.06
CA GLN A 66 -25.45 -26.25 45.18
C GLN A 66 -26.86 -26.27 44.58
N ARG A 67 -27.64 -25.19 44.81
CA ARG A 67 -28.98 -25.03 44.23
C ARG A 67 -28.91 -24.90 42.71
N MET A 68 -27.93 -24.15 42.20
CA MET A 68 -27.70 -23.98 40.78
C MET A 68 -27.32 -25.32 40.13
N LYS A 69 -26.35 -26.05 40.69
CA LYS A 69 -25.90 -27.36 40.18
C LYS A 69 -27.05 -28.38 40.11
N ARG A 70 -27.88 -28.42 41.16
CA ARG A 70 -29.03 -29.34 41.20
C ARG A 70 -30.11 -28.94 40.19
N GLY A 71 -30.38 -27.64 40.05
CA GLY A 71 -31.29 -27.11 39.03
C GLY A 71 -30.84 -27.46 37.60
N TYR A 72 -29.54 -27.37 37.29
CA TYR A 72 -29.00 -27.79 36.00
C TYR A 72 -29.13 -29.30 35.76
N GLN A 73 -28.89 -30.12 36.78
CA GLN A 73 -29.03 -31.59 36.66
C GLN A 73 -30.48 -32.04 36.49
N GLU A 74 -31.42 -31.37 37.16
CA GLU A 74 -32.86 -31.66 37.04
C GLU A 74 -33.42 -31.13 35.70
N ALA A 75 -33.01 -29.93 35.27
CA ALA A 75 -33.44 -29.34 34.00
C ALA A 75 -32.86 -30.06 32.77
N SER A 76 -31.59 -30.49 32.80
CA SER A 76 -30.93 -31.12 31.64
C SER A 76 -31.57 -32.44 31.23
N ARG A 77 -31.97 -33.28 32.19
CA ARG A 77 -32.57 -34.59 31.90
C ARG A 77 -33.98 -34.50 31.31
N GLY A 78 -34.79 -33.53 31.79
CA GLY A 78 -36.15 -33.33 31.30
C GLY A 78 -36.21 -32.68 29.91
N ILE A 79 -35.35 -31.70 29.66
CA ILE A 79 -35.36 -30.93 28.40
C ILE A 79 -34.80 -31.77 27.24
N TRP A 80 -33.75 -32.58 27.47
CA TRP A 80 -33.13 -33.42 26.43
C TRP A 80 -34.11 -34.46 25.85
N ARG A 81 -34.99 -35.00 26.71
CA ARG A 81 -35.97 -36.01 26.29
C ARG A 81 -37.15 -35.39 25.53
N ASN A 82 -37.54 -34.16 25.87
CA ASN A 82 -38.68 -33.49 25.24
C ASN A 82 -38.31 -32.81 23.91
N ASN A 83 -37.06 -32.38 23.74
CA ASN A 83 -36.60 -31.64 22.56
C ASN A 83 -35.24 -32.15 22.04
N PRO A 84 -35.16 -33.43 21.58
CA PRO A 84 -33.90 -34.08 21.23
C PRO A 84 -33.19 -33.46 20.02
N ILE A 85 -33.92 -32.74 19.14
CA ILE A 85 -33.37 -32.11 17.93
C ILE A 85 -33.12 -30.60 18.16
N LEU A 86 -34.04 -29.91 18.82
CA LEU A 86 -33.96 -28.46 19.03
C LEU A 86 -32.85 -28.07 20.02
N LEU A 87 -32.61 -28.87 21.05
CA LEU A 87 -31.59 -28.58 22.06
C LEU A 87 -30.14 -28.59 21.49
N PRO A 88 -29.69 -29.61 20.74
CA PRO A 88 -28.35 -29.58 20.15
C PRO A 88 -28.20 -28.46 19.12
N LEU A 89 -29.26 -28.13 18.36
CA LEU A 89 -29.25 -26.99 17.45
C LEU A 89 -29.12 -25.65 18.18
N ALA A 90 -29.82 -25.48 19.31
CA ALA A 90 -29.70 -24.27 20.13
C ALA A 90 -28.28 -24.14 20.73
N LEU A 91 -27.71 -25.23 21.24
CA LEU A 91 -26.32 -25.23 21.75
C LEU A 91 -25.31 -24.93 20.65
N LEU A 92 -25.49 -25.53 19.46
CA LEU A 92 -24.66 -25.23 18.29
C LEU A 92 -24.77 -23.76 17.90
N SER A 93 -25.98 -23.19 17.87
CA SER A 93 -26.17 -21.77 17.54
C SER A 93 -25.51 -20.83 18.55
N VAL A 94 -25.58 -21.13 19.85
CA VAL A 94 -24.94 -20.33 20.90
C VAL A 94 -23.42 -20.46 20.79
N ALA A 95 -22.91 -21.66 20.57
CA ALA A 95 -21.47 -21.88 20.37
C ALA A 95 -20.96 -21.14 19.13
N THR A 96 -21.71 -21.16 18.03
CA THR A 96 -21.34 -20.50 16.77
C THR A 96 -21.39 -18.97 16.92
N ALA A 97 -22.45 -18.43 17.55
CA ALA A 97 -22.56 -17.01 17.85
C ALA A 97 -21.42 -16.52 18.78
N THR A 98 -21.07 -17.32 19.79
CA THR A 98 -19.96 -17.01 20.70
C THR A 98 -18.63 -17.03 19.94
N ALA A 99 -18.39 -18.03 19.09
CA ALA A 99 -17.18 -18.11 18.27
C ALA A 99 -17.06 -16.92 17.30
N ILE A 100 -18.15 -16.52 16.64
CA ILE A 100 -18.18 -15.34 15.76
C ILE A 100 -17.89 -14.07 16.56
N PHE A 101 -18.53 -13.88 17.72
CA PHE A 101 -18.29 -12.73 18.57
C PHE A 101 -16.84 -12.67 19.08
N SER A 102 -16.30 -13.80 19.53
CA SER A 102 -14.89 -13.91 19.94
C SER A 102 -13.93 -13.64 18.79
N TYR A 103 -14.25 -14.07 17.57
CA TYR A 103 -13.46 -13.79 16.38
C TYR A 103 -13.49 -12.29 16.01
N ILE A 104 -14.66 -11.64 16.07
CA ILE A 104 -14.79 -10.20 15.84
C ILE A 104 -14.01 -9.42 16.91
N ALA A 105 -14.16 -9.78 18.19
CA ALA A 105 -13.44 -9.15 19.29
C ALA A 105 -11.92 -9.35 19.18
N TYR A 106 -11.48 -10.54 18.76
CA TYR A 106 -10.07 -10.82 18.46
C TYR A 106 -9.59 -9.91 17.34
N LYS A 107 -10.28 -9.87 16.20
CA LYS A 107 -9.91 -9.05 15.04
C LYS A 107 -9.86 -7.56 15.37
N GLU A 108 -10.83 -7.04 16.13
CA GLU A 108 -10.83 -5.66 16.59
C GLU A 108 -9.61 -5.35 17.47
N ALA A 109 -9.28 -6.26 18.40
CA ALA A 109 -8.15 -6.10 19.30
C ALA A 109 -6.79 -6.26 18.60
N THR A 110 -6.66 -7.15 17.62
CA THR A 110 -5.38 -7.51 17.00
C THR A 110 -5.10 -6.84 15.66
N GLU A 111 -6.11 -6.43 14.89
CA GLU A 111 -5.93 -5.78 13.60
C GLU A 111 -6.28 -4.29 13.64
N VAL A 112 -7.36 -3.89 14.30
CA VAL A 112 -7.84 -2.49 14.31
C VAL A 112 -7.13 -1.65 15.37
N GLY A 113 -6.99 -2.16 16.60
CA GLY A 113 -6.25 -1.50 17.68
C GLY A 113 -4.81 -1.05 17.31
N PRO A 114 -3.97 -1.92 16.73
CA PRO A 114 -2.60 -1.57 16.39
C PRO A 114 -2.45 -0.76 15.08
N GLN A 115 -3.48 -0.53 14.28
CA GLN A 115 -3.34 0.42 13.16
C GLN A 115 -3.40 1.89 13.61
N TYR A 116 -4.09 2.17 14.73
CA TYR A 116 -4.31 3.54 15.20
C TYR A 116 -3.61 3.91 16.52
N HIS A 117 -2.83 3.03 17.14
CA HIS A 117 -2.07 3.35 18.36
C HIS A 117 -1.04 4.48 18.19
N LYS A 118 -0.60 4.74 16.95
CA LYS A 118 0.27 5.87 16.61
C LYS A 118 -0.45 7.22 16.67
N PHE A 119 -1.78 7.19 16.64
CA PHE A 119 -2.61 8.36 16.77
C PHE A 119 -3.16 8.46 18.20
N PRO A 120 -3.18 9.66 18.80
CA PRO A 120 -3.92 9.88 20.03
C PRO A 120 -5.40 9.47 19.86
N PRO A 121 -6.07 8.98 20.91
CA PRO A 121 -7.45 8.49 20.81
C PRO A 121 -8.44 9.45 20.12
N PRO A 122 -8.41 10.77 20.36
CA PRO A 122 -9.30 11.72 19.67
C PRO A 122 -9.09 11.76 18.15
N VAL A 123 -7.83 11.70 17.71
CA VAL A 123 -7.47 11.72 16.28
C VAL A 123 -7.90 10.40 15.64
N ALA A 124 -7.61 9.28 16.28
CA ALA A 124 -7.98 7.95 15.81
C ALA A 124 -9.51 7.81 15.59
N GLU A 125 -10.32 8.36 16.50
CA GLU A 125 -11.78 8.30 16.37
C GLU A 125 -12.29 9.03 15.12
N ARG A 126 -11.76 10.22 14.84
CA ARG A 126 -12.10 10.96 13.62
C ARG A 126 -11.59 10.28 12.36
N LEU A 127 -10.39 9.70 12.40
CA LEU A 127 -9.85 8.94 11.28
C LEU A 127 -10.68 7.70 10.93
N ARG A 128 -11.19 6.95 11.93
CA ARG A 128 -12.11 5.83 11.68
C ARG A 128 -13.35 6.29 10.90
N THR A 129 -13.90 7.44 11.29
CA THR A 129 -15.07 8.04 10.61
C THR A 129 -14.72 8.43 9.18
N ALA A 130 -13.58 9.08 8.97
CA ALA A 130 -13.12 9.50 7.65
C ALA A 130 -12.90 8.29 6.72
N ILE A 131 -12.19 7.27 7.20
CA ILE A 131 -11.91 6.03 6.44
C ILE A 131 -13.19 5.27 6.13
N TYR A 132 -14.15 5.20 7.05
CA TYR A 132 -15.47 4.62 6.78
C TYR A 132 -16.16 5.31 5.58
N TYR A 133 -16.10 6.65 5.51
CA TYR A 133 -16.67 7.40 4.39
C TYR A 133 -15.78 7.44 3.14
N THR A 134 -14.56 6.91 3.18
CA THR A 134 -13.69 6.73 2.02
C THR A 134 -13.84 5.33 1.42
N ASP A 135 -13.66 4.28 2.24
CA ASP A 135 -13.52 2.90 1.76
C ASP A 135 -14.85 2.11 1.82
N VAL A 136 -15.73 2.39 2.80
CA VAL A 136 -16.98 1.61 2.98
C VAL A 136 -18.16 2.28 2.28
N LYS A 137 -18.38 3.57 2.56
CA LYS A 137 -19.47 4.36 1.98
C LYS A 137 -18.91 5.66 1.43
N LEU A 138 -18.44 5.61 0.20
CA LEU A 138 -17.82 6.76 -0.48
C LEU A 138 -18.72 8.00 -0.40
N ASN A 139 -18.34 8.94 0.47
CA ASN A 139 -18.96 10.23 0.65
C ASN A 139 -17.85 11.25 0.92
N PRO A 140 -17.36 11.95 -0.12
CA PRO A 140 -16.18 12.80 -0.01
C PRO A 140 -16.39 13.96 0.96
N VAL A 141 -17.59 14.54 1.01
CA VAL A 141 -17.88 15.68 1.91
C VAL A 141 -17.69 15.28 3.37
N LYS A 142 -18.36 14.19 3.79
CA LYS A 142 -18.24 13.70 5.18
C LYS A 142 -16.85 13.20 5.51
N ALA A 143 -16.17 12.56 4.55
CA ALA A 143 -14.81 12.10 4.72
C ALA A 143 -13.84 13.28 4.94
N ILE A 144 -13.93 14.31 4.10
CA ILE A 144 -13.08 15.50 4.17
C ILE A 144 -13.33 16.28 5.46
N ASP A 145 -14.58 16.40 5.91
CA ASP A 145 -14.91 17.03 7.19
C ASP A 145 -14.21 16.29 8.34
N ALA A 146 -14.33 14.96 8.38
CA ALA A 146 -13.70 14.12 9.39
C ALA A 146 -12.16 14.14 9.32
N TYR A 147 -11.56 14.13 8.12
CA TYR A 147 -10.11 14.29 7.96
C TYR A 147 -9.64 15.67 8.42
N SER A 148 -10.39 16.72 8.12
CA SER A 148 -10.06 18.09 8.53
C SER A 148 -10.10 18.24 10.05
N GLU A 149 -11.09 17.63 10.72
CA GLU A 149 -11.13 17.54 12.19
C GLU A 149 -9.95 16.75 12.74
N ALA A 150 -9.58 15.62 12.12
CA ALA A 150 -8.42 14.85 12.55
C ALA A 150 -7.11 15.64 12.45
N ILE A 151 -6.90 16.43 11.38
CA ILE A 151 -5.72 17.30 11.22
C ILE A 151 -5.69 18.41 12.28
N LYS A 152 -6.84 19.01 12.60
CA LYS A 152 -6.96 20.02 13.67
C LYS A 152 -6.58 19.42 15.02
N LEU A 153 -7.17 18.27 15.38
CA LEU A 153 -6.86 17.57 16.62
C LEU A 153 -5.38 17.13 16.69
N ALA A 154 -4.80 16.68 15.58
CA ALA A 154 -3.38 16.36 15.52
C ALA A 154 -2.51 17.58 15.82
N THR A 155 -2.90 18.76 15.33
CA THR A 155 -2.21 20.03 15.60
C THR A 155 -2.36 20.46 17.06
N GLU A 156 -3.56 20.36 17.63
CA GLU A 156 -3.86 20.67 19.04
C GLU A 156 -3.11 19.76 20.01
N LEU A 157 -2.91 18.49 19.63
CA LEU A 157 -2.16 17.50 20.40
C LEU A 157 -0.66 17.50 20.07
N HIS A 158 -0.17 18.54 19.39
CA HIS A 158 1.24 18.76 19.08
C HIS A 158 1.91 17.60 18.32
N MET A 159 1.16 16.90 17.46
CA MET A 159 1.76 15.95 16.53
C MET A 159 2.62 16.70 15.51
N HIS A 160 3.79 16.14 15.18
CA HIS A 160 4.68 16.78 14.22
C HIS A 160 4.01 16.88 12.83
N PRO A 161 3.90 18.09 12.22
CA PRO A 161 3.09 18.29 11.01
C PRO A 161 3.52 17.47 9.79
N TYR A 162 4.79 17.10 9.72
CA TYR A 162 5.37 16.30 8.63
C TYR A 162 5.72 14.86 9.07
N SER A 163 5.18 14.40 10.21
CA SER A 163 5.32 13.00 10.59
C SER A 163 4.61 12.07 9.59
N ASP A 164 4.99 10.79 9.58
CA ASP A 164 4.36 9.77 8.74
C ASP A 164 2.84 9.74 8.94
N GLU A 165 2.40 9.90 10.19
CA GLU A 165 1.00 9.92 10.60
C GLU A 165 0.24 11.10 9.98
N VAL A 166 0.70 12.33 10.23
CA VAL A 166 -0.02 13.54 9.77
C VAL A 166 0.03 13.69 8.25
N MET A 167 1.17 13.37 7.64
CA MET A 167 1.29 13.34 6.17
C MET A 167 0.37 12.27 5.57
N GLY A 168 0.28 11.10 6.21
CA GLY A 168 -0.65 10.05 5.83
C GLY A 168 -2.10 10.54 5.77
N ILE A 169 -2.55 11.35 6.74
CA ILE A 169 -3.91 11.93 6.72
C ILE A 169 -4.11 12.80 5.47
N ARG A 170 -3.14 13.67 5.14
CA ARG A 170 -3.24 14.57 3.96
C ARG A 170 -3.27 13.79 2.64
N LEU A 171 -2.45 12.74 2.53
CA LEU A 171 -2.45 11.86 1.36
C LEU A 171 -3.79 11.11 1.21
N GLN A 172 -4.40 10.68 2.33
CA GLN A 172 -5.73 10.05 2.31
C GLN A 172 -6.84 11.01 1.86
N VAL A 173 -6.74 12.32 2.17
CA VAL A 173 -7.68 13.33 1.63
C VAL A 173 -7.60 13.38 0.11
N SER A 174 -6.38 13.44 -0.45
CA SER A 174 -6.18 13.41 -1.90
C SER A 174 -6.74 12.13 -2.52
N LYS A 175 -6.46 10.96 -1.92
CA LYS A 175 -6.97 9.66 -2.38
C LYS A 175 -8.50 9.60 -2.37
N CYS A 176 -9.13 10.11 -1.31
CA CYS A 176 -10.60 10.13 -1.18
C CYS A 176 -11.24 10.97 -2.31
N LEU A 177 -10.65 12.13 -2.61
CA LEU A 177 -11.08 13.00 -3.72
C LEU A 177 -10.90 12.32 -5.08
N GLU A 178 -9.78 11.65 -5.29
CA GLU A 178 -9.51 10.87 -6.51
C GLU A 178 -10.54 9.74 -6.69
N MET A 179 -10.78 8.95 -5.65
CA MET A 179 -11.79 7.87 -5.66
C MET A 179 -13.21 8.39 -5.93
N ALA A 180 -13.52 9.61 -5.49
CA ALA A 180 -14.79 10.28 -5.77
C ALA A 180 -14.88 10.88 -7.19
N GLY A 181 -13.85 10.72 -8.02
CA GLY A 181 -13.78 11.31 -9.36
C GLY A 181 -13.50 12.83 -9.36
N LEU A 182 -13.21 13.41 -8.20
CA LEU A 182 -12.89 14.84 -8.03
C LEU A 182 -11.39 15.09 -8.27
N VAL A 183 -10.88 14.62 -9.42
CA VAL A 183 -9.45 14.62 -9.76
C VAL A 183 -8.81 16.02 -9.67
N PRO A 184 -9.44 17.12 -10.15
CA PRO A 184 -8.85 18.45 -10.00
C PRO A 184 -8.67 18.88 -8.54
N ALA A 185 -9.60 18.49 -7.65
CA ALA A 185 -9.49 18.80 -6.22
C ALA A 185 -8.41 17.95 -5.55
N ALA A 186 -8.28 16.68 -5.95
CA ALA A 186 -7.20 15.80 -5.50
C ALA A 186 -5.83 16.40 -5.85
N ILE A 187 -5.65 16.84 -7.11
CA ILE A 187 -4.43 17.52 -7.57
C ILE A 187 -4.13 18.76 -6.73
N GLN A 188 -5.13 19.61 -6.48
CA GLN A 188 -4.91 20.83 -5.67
C GLN A 188 -4.44 20.52 -4.25
N VAL A 189 -5.05 19.52 -3.58
CA VAL A 189 -4.65 19.10 -2.24
C VAL A 189 -3.23 18.53 -2.25
N LEU A 190 -2.89 17.72 -3.26
CA LEU A 190 -1.59 17.06 -3.37
C LEU A 190 -0.47 18.04 -3.74
N GLU A 191 -0.71 18.98 -4.67
CA GLU A 191 0.22 20.05 -5.01
C GLU A 191 0.54 20.91 -3.80
N LYS A 192 -0.49 21.34 -3.06
CA LYS A 192 -0.30 22.13 -1.84
C LYS A 192 0.50 21.37 -0.79
N THR A 193 0.13 20.11 -0.54
CA THR A 193 0.83 19.26 0.43
C THR A 193 2.28 19.04 0.04
N ARG A 194 2.56 18.81 -1.25
CA ARG A 194 3.91 18.68 -1.79
C ARG A 194 4.71 19.97 -1.64
N ALA A 195 4.15 21.11 -2.00
CA ALA A 195 4.80 22.41 -1.92
C ALA A 195 5.16 22.78 -0.48
N ASP A 196 4.22 22.64 0.46
CA ASP A 196 4.43 22.92 1.88
C ASP A 196 5.53 22.00 2.47
N ALA A 197 5.45 20.69 2.17
CA ALA A 197 6.43 19.71 2.63
C ALA A 197 7.83 19.95 2.04
N TYR A 198 7.92 20.24 0.75
CA TYR A 198 9.18 20.54 0.09
C TYR A 198 9.82 21.81 0.65
N HIS A 199 9.03 22.87 0.84
CA HIS A 199 9.51 24.10 1.45
C HIS A 199 10.07 23.86 2.85
N TRP A 200 9.33 23.14 3.71
CA TRP A 200 9.82 22.81 5.05
C TRP A 200 11.13 22.03 5.00
N VAL A 201 11.22 20.96 4.20
CA VAL A 201 12.45 20.20 4.03
C VAL A 201 13.60 21.09 3.59
N ARG A 202 13.39 21.95 2.59
CA ARG A 202 14.40 22.85 2.06
C ARG A 202 14.94 23.80 3.12
N THR A 203 14.05 24.42 3.90
CA THR A 203 14.44 25.29 5.03
C THR A 203 15.25 24.53 6.07
N ARG A 204 14.86 23.28 6.40
CA ARG A 204 15.60 22.47 7.38
C ARG A 204 16.97 22.06 6.86
N MET A 205 17.08 21.68 5.58
CA MET A 205 18.34 21.32 4.94
C MET A 205 19.32 22.49 4.80
N GLU A 206 18.84 23.74 4.87
CA GLU A 206 19.67 24.95 4.78
C GLU A 206 20.33 25.36 6.09
N THR A 207 19.88 24.79 7.22
CA THR A 207 20.48 25.02 8.54
C THR A 207 21.94 24.56 8.57
N GLU A 208 22.79 25.27 9.32
CA GLU A 208 24.22 24.96 9.41
C GLU A 208 24.46 23.54 9.95
N ALA A 209 23.67 23.11 10.93
CA ALA A 209 23.69 21.75 11.46
C ALA A 209 23.48 20.68 10.37
N PHE A 210 22.59 20.93 9.39
CA PHE A 210 22.36 20.01 8.28
C PHE A 210 23.47 20.08 7.22
N LYS A 211 23.99 21.29 6.94
CA LYS A 211 25.04 21.52 5.93
C LYS A 211 26.39 20.94 6.34
N ASN A 212 26.78 21.14 7.59
CA ASN A 212 28.10 20.73 8.08
C ASN A 212 28.14 19.24 8.45
N GLY A 213 26.99 18.55 8.45
CA GLY A 213 26.90 17.18 8.96
C GLY A 213 27.33 17.07 10.42
N GLU A 214 27.26 18.18 11.16
CA GLU A 214 27.78 18.34 12.52
C GLU A 214 26.83 17.78 13.59
N SER A 215 25.60 17.40 13.23
CA SER A 215 24.69 16.76 14.18
C SER A 215 25.14 15.31 14.46
N ASP A 216 25.04 14.90 15.72
CA ASP A 216 25.27 13.53 16.19
C ASP A 216 24.52 12.45 15.37
N TYR A 217 23.44 12.84 14.67
CA TYR A 217 22.73 12.00 13.70
C TYR A 217 23.63 11.45 12.57
N PHE A 218 24.54 12.27 12.00
CA PHE A 218 25.47 11.83 10.96
C PHE A 218 26.59 10.97 11.53
N PHE A 219 27.01 11.24 12.77
CA PHE A 219 27.96 10.40 13.49
C PHE A 219 27.34 9.03 13.81
N ALA A 220 26.10 8.96 14.27
CA ALA A 220 25.42 7.71 14.63
C ALA A 220 25.14 6.75 13.45
N ARG A 221 25.17 7.25 12.20
CA ARG A 221 24.91 6.47 10.99
C ARG A 221 26.09 6.34 10.01
N GLY A 222 27.19 7.05 10.26
CA GLY A 222 28.39 7.05 9.41
C GLY A 222 29.54 6.21 9.97
N PRO A 223 30.63 5.98 9.20
CA PRO A 223 31.81 5.21 9.66
C PRO A 223 32.56 5.83 10.86
N SER A 224 32.21 7.07 11.22
CA SER A 224 32.78 7.80 12.35
C SER A 224 32.05 7.56 13.68
N ALA A 225 30.93 6.81 13.68
CA ALA A 225 30.17 6.43 14.88
C ALA A 225 31.09 5.80 15.95
N GLU A 226 31.94 4.86 15.51
CA GLU A 226 32.89 4.16 16.38
C GLU A 226 33.96 5.09 16.97
N LYS A 227 34.32 6.18 16.28
CA LYS A 227 35.39 7.09 16.74
C LYS A 227 34.90 8.17 17.71
N GLY A 228 33.61 8.52 17.67
CA GLY A 228 33.00 9.51 18.56
C GLY A 228 32.86 8.99 20.00
N GLU A 229 32.43 7.73 20.17
CA GLU A 229 32.31 7.09 21.49
C GLU A 229 33.67 6.91 22.20
N LEU A 230 34.76 6.73 21.44
CA LEU A 230 36.11 6.58 21.98
C LEU A 230 36.74 7.90 22.47
N ALA A 231 36.23 9.07 22.04
CA ALA A 231 36.80 10.38 22.38
C ALA A 231 36.08 11.08 23.55
N ALA A 232 34.86 10.68 23.87
CA ALA A 232 34.09 11.19 24.99
C ALA A 232 34.54 10.52 26.31
N GLY A 233 35.69 10.95 26.85
CA GLY A 233 36.08 10.59 28.22
C GLY A 233 34.99 10.98 29.24
N PRO A 234 34.92 10.32 30.42
CA PRO A 234 33.82 10.51 31.35
C PRO A 234 33.87 11.91 31.98
N MET A 235 33.10 12.84 31.42
CA MET A 235 32.84 14.14 32.01
C MET A 235 31.80 13.97 33.11
N LYS A 236 32.12 14.38 34.35
CA LYS A 236 31.15 14.41 35.46
C LYS A 236 30.17 15.55 35.23
N VAL A 237 29.13 15.27 34.44
CA VAL A 237 28.00 16.19 34.21
C VAL A 237 26.94 15.93 35.27
N ASP A 238 26.29 16.99 35.76
CA ASP A 238 25.12 16.88 36.63
C ASP A 238 24.06 15.99 35.95
N PRO A 239 23.50 14.95 36.63
CA PRO A 239 22.51 14.04 36.05
C PRO A 239 21.32 14.75 35.36
N ALA A 240 20.88 15.90 35.87
CA ALA A 240 19.76 16.64 35.26
C ALA A 240 20.16 17.35 33.95
N ILE A 241 21.41 17.80 33.84
CA ILE A 241 21.95 18.41 32.62
C ILE A 241 22.24 17.33 31.57
N ALA A 242 22.71 16.16 32.00
CA ALA A 242 22.89 15.02 31.12
C ALA A 242 21.54 14.54 30.53
N GLU A 243 20.50 14.41 31.35
CA GLU A 243 19.17 13.98 30.89
C GLU A 243 18.55 14.99 29.89
N THR A 244 18.70 16.29 30.14
CA THR A 244 18.19 17.32 29.23
C THR A 244 18.96 17.35 27.91
N TYR A 245 20.28 17.16 27.94
CA TYR A 245 21.11 17.04 26.74
C TYR A 245 20.70 15.84 25.87
N GLU A 246 20.52 14.65 26.48
CA GLU A 246 20.08 13.45 25.76
C GLU A 246 18.70 13.65 25.12
N LYS A 247 17.74 14.26 25.83
CA LYS A 247 16.42 14.57 25.25
C LYS A 247 16.50 15.53 24.06
N MET A 248 17.35 16.55 24.13
CA MET A 248 17.57 17.47 23.01
C MET A 248 18.18 16.75 21.80
N LYS A 249 19.15 15.86 22.05
CA LYS A 249 19.78 15.02 21.02
C LYS A 249 18.79 14.07 20.36
N GLU A 250 17.96 13.38 21.14
CA GLU A 250 16.90 12.50 20.61
C GLU A 250 15.89 13.27 19.74
N ALA A 251 15.48 14.45 20.17
CA ALA A 251 14.56 15.31 19.42
C ALA A 251 15.19 15.77 18.09
N GLU A 252 16.48 16.12 18.10
CA GLU A 252 17.22 16.47 16.89
C GLU A 252 17.30 15.28 15.92
N ILE A 253 17.71 14.09 16.40
CA ILE A 253 17.75 12.86 15.60
C ILE A 253 16.39 12.54 14.97
N TYR A 254 15.31 12.71 15.73
CA TYR A 254 13.95 12.52 15.24
C TYR A 254 13.62 13.50 14.11
N GLU A 255 13.89 14.79 14.30
CA GLU A 255 13.69 15.85 13.29
C GLU A 255 14.43 15.55 11.99
N TYR A 256 15.71 15.15 12.05
CA TYR A 256 16.49 14.74 10.88
C TYR A 256 15.84 13.56 10.15
N GLY A 257 15.37 12.56 10.91
CA GLY A 257 14.64 11.44 10.34
C GLY A 257 13.36 11.87 9.62
N GLN A 258 12.62 12.86 10.16
CA GLN A 258 11.42 13.39 9.50
C GLN A 258 11.76 14.15 8.22
N VAL A 259 12.89 14.87 8.17
CA VAL A 259 13.33 15.56 6.95
C VAL A 259 13.55 14.56 5.82
N GLU A 260 14.29 13.48 6.07
CA GLU A 260 14.54 12.44 5.05
C GLU A 260 13.24 11.75 4.59
N LYS A 261 12.38 11.38 5.55
CA LYS A 261 11.09 10.74 5.25
C LYS A 261 10.16 11.65 4.47
N THR A 262 10.16 12.94 4.78
CA THR A 262 9.30 13.92 4.12
C THR A 262 9.81 14.20 2.72
N LEU A 263 11.13 14.28 2.53
CA LEU A 263 11.74 14.40 1.21
C LEU A 263 11.34 13.20 0.33
N ALA A 264 11.33 11.97 0.88
CA ALA A 264 10.93 10.78 0.14
C ALA A 264 9.45 10.84 -0.26
N LYS A 265 8.58 11.31 0.65
CA LYS A 265 7.17 11.57 0.33
C LYS A 265 7.00 12.65 -0.74
N VAL A 266 7.83 13.68 -0.77
CA VAL A 266 7.80 14.71 -1.82
C VAL A 266 8.06 14.10 -3.20
N VAL A 267 9.01 13.17 -3.31
CA VAL A 267 9.23 12.40 -4.55
C VAL A 267 7.99 11.59 -4.90
N GLY A 268 7.45 10.81 -3.95
CA GLY A 268 6.25 9.99 -4.18
C GLY A 268 5.01 10.82 -4.58
N MET A 269 4.79 11.97 -3.95
CA MET A 269 3.71 12.90 -4.32
C MET A 269 3.89 13.45 -5.73
N SER A 270 5.13 13.68 -6.17
CA SER A 270 5.42 14.17 -7.53
C SER A 270 5.10 13.11 -8.59
N ILE A 271 5.46 11.84 -8.34
CA ILE A 271 5.09 10.72 -9.21
C ILE A 271 3.56 10.58 -9.28
N LYS A 272 2.87 10.63 -8.13
CA LYS A 272 1.40 10.54 -8.10
C LYS A 272 0.74 11.72 -8.81
N LEU A 273 1.28 12.94 -8.69
CA LEU A 273 0.80 14.10 -9.45
C LEU A 273 0.91 13.86 -10.95
N ALA A 274 2.02 13.27 -11.42
CA ALA A 274 2.18 12.95 -12.83
C ALA A 274 1.13 11.95 -13.33
N GLU A 275 0.82 10.92 -12.54
CA GLU A 275 -0.25 9.98 -12.83
C GLU A 275 -1.61 10.69 -12.95
N LEU A 276 -1.93 11.58 -12.00
CA LEU A 276 -3.17 12.34 -12.01
C LEU A 276 -3.26 13.32 -13.20
N TYR A 277 -2.15 13.98 -13.55
CA TYR A 277 -2.08 14.86 -14.73
C TYR A 277 -2.25 14.09 -16.05
N LYS A 278 -1.69 12.89 -16.14
CA LYS A 278 -1.81 12.00 -17.30
C LYS A 278 -3.16 11.28 -17.40
N SER A 279 -3.93 11.26 -16.31
CA SER A 279 -5.23 10.60 -16.30
C SER A 279 -6.15 11.08 -17.44
N ASP A 280 -7.04 10.20 -17.90
CA ASP A 280 -7.97 10.51 -19.01
C ASP A 280 -8.85 11.74 -18.75
N TYR A 281 -8.98 12.16 -17.47
CA TYR A 281 -9.75 13.34 -17.07
C TYR A 281 -9.00 14.66 -17.26
N ILE A 282 -7.66 14.66 -17.14
CA ILE A 282 -6.84 15.87 -17.13
C ILE A 282 -6.01 16.02 -18.41
N GLN A 283 -5.37 14.93 -18.86
CA GLN A 283 -4.60 14.86 -20.10
C GLN A 283 -3.55 15.99 -20.26
N ASP A 284 -2.90 16.37 -19.16
CA ASP A 284 -1.85 17.40 -19.13
C ASP A 284 -0.47 16.72 -19.11
N ASP A 285 -0.04 16.21 -20.26
CA ASP A 285 1.25 15.52 -20.41
C ASP A 285 2.43 16.39 -20.01
N LYS A 286 2.34 17.71 -20.25
CA LYS A 286 3.41 18.64 -19.91
C LYS A 286 3.62 18.72 -18.39
N LYS A 287 2.55 18.88 -17.62
CA LYS A 287 2.67 18.88 -16.15
C LYS A 287 3.05 17.51 -15.61
N ALA A 288 2.64 16.43 -16.27
CA ALA A 288 3.12 15.10 -15.91
C ALA A 288 4.64 14.97 -16.10
N GLU A 289 5.18 15.46 -17.23
CA GLU A 289 6.62 15.55 -17.50
C GLU A 289 7.32 16.37 -16.41
N GLU A 290 6.87 17.60 -16.15
CA GLU A 290 7.44 18.50 -15.13
C GLU A 290 7.48 17.85 -13.72
N ALA A 291 6.41 17.12 -13.34
CA ALA A 291 6.35 16.45 -12.04
C ALA A 291 7.29 15.24 -11.95
N LEU A 292 7.43 14.44 -13.01
CA LEU A 292 8.37 13.31 -13.06
C LEU A 292 9.82 13.80 -13.10
N GLU A 293 10.12 14.84 -13.87
CA GLU A 293 11.45 15.47 -13.89
C GLU A 293 11.83 15.97 -12.49
N PHE A 294 10.91 16.65 -11.81
CA PHE A 294 11.14 17.09 -10.43
C PHE A 294 11.42 15.91 -9.49
N ALA A 295 10.66 14.81 -9.60
CA ALA A 295 10.86 13.60 -8.80
C ALA A 295 12.26 12.98 -9.02
N VAL A 296 12.68 12.86 -10.28
CA VAL A 296 13.99 12.30 -10.66
C VAL A 296 15.14 13.21 -10.25
N GLN A 297 15.04 14.50 -10.53
CA GLN A 297 16.07 15.49 -10.16
C GLN A 297 16.27 15.52 -8.63
N LEU A 298 15.18 15.50 -7.88
CA LEU A 298 15.25 15.49 -6.41
C LEU A 298 15.90 14.20 -5.89
N SER A 299 15.52 13.06 -6.45
CA SER A 299 16.07 11.75 -6.07
C SER A 299 17.56 11.65 -6.38
N LEU A 300 17.99 12.01 -7.59
CA LEU A 300 19.39 11.97 -7.99
C LEU A 300 20.23 13.01 -7.25
N GLY A 301 19.68 14.20 -6.99
CA GLY A 301 20.33 15.23 -6.18
C GLY A 301 20.60 14.74 -4.74
N GLU A 302 19.62 14.06 -4.14
CA GLU A 302 19.79 13.48 -2.80
C GLU A 302 20.76 12.29 -2.79
N VAL A 303 20.75 11.45 -3.82
CA VAL A 303 21.77 10.39 -4.02
C VAL A 303 23.17 10.99 -4.06
N GLN A 304 23.38 12.05 -4.84
CA GLN A 304 24.66 12.74 -4.95
C GLN A 304 25.09 13.36 -3.62
N ARG A 305 24.17 14.03 -2.92
CA ARG A 305 24.43 14.61 -1.59
C ARG A 305 24.83 13.54 -0.59
N ARG A 306 24.10 12.42 -0.55
CA ARG A 306 24.40 11.28 0.33
C ARG A 306 25.76 10.66 0.02
N HIS A 307 26.08 10.49 -1.26
CA HIS A 307 27.39 10.02 -1.68
C HIS A 307 28.53 10.94 -1.18
N GLN A 308 28.39 12.27 -1.35
CA GLN A 308 29.36 13.25 -0.86
C GLN A 308 29.48 13.25 0.67
N ALA A 309 28.35 13.11 1.37
CA ALA A 309 28.27 13.02 2.82
C ALA A 309 28.63 11.63 3.38
N LYS A 310 29.00 10.66 2.52
CA LYS A 310 29.27 9.25 2.89
C LYS A 310 28.11 8.59 3.67
N LEU A 311 26.88 8.98 3.34
CA LEU A 311 25.67 8.39 3.86
C LEU A 311 25.20 7.21 2.98
N PRO A 312 24.43 6.26 3.55
CA PRO A 312 23.77 5.23 2.77
C PRO A 312 22.87 5.83 1.68
N ILE A 313 23.11 5.46 0.42
CA ILE A 313 22.39 5.99 -0.76
C ILE A 313 20.98 5.38 -0.89
N GLY A 314 20.81 4.14 -0.41
CA GLY A 314 19.52 3.46 -0.36
C GLY A 314 19.14 3.06 1.06
N GLY A 315 17.88 3.29 1.43
CA GLY A 315 17.30 2.87 2.70
C GLY A 315 17.47 3.87 3.85
N GLY A 316 17.29 3.38 5.08
CA GLY A 316 17.22 4.21 6.27
C GLY A 316 15.88 4.95 6.37
N ASN A 317 15.93 6.27 6.60
CA ASN A 317 14.73 7.13 6.61
C ASN A 317 14.42 7.72 5.22
N TRP A 318 15.20 7.33 4.20
CA TRP A 318 15.07 7.76 2.81
C TRP A 318 14.57 6.62 1.92
N MET A 319 14.45 6.90 0.64
CA MET A 319 14.11 5.96 -0.41
C MET A 319 15.13 4.81 -0.50
N THR A 320 14.60 3.62 -0.75
CA THR A 320 15.35 2.45 -1.21
C THR A 320 15.85 2.66 -2.63
N LEU A 321 16.87 1.88 -3.05
CA LEU A 321 17.34 1.91 -4.43
C LEU A 321 16.22 1.53 -5.42
N THR A 322 15.32 0.63 -5.01
CA THR A 322 14.14 0.24 -5.80
C THR A 322 13.16 1.39 -5.99
N GLU A 323 12.89 2.21 -4.96
CA GLU A 323 12.02 3.38 -5.09
C GLU A 323 12.65 4.45 -6.00
N ILE A 324 13.97 4.66 -5.90
CA ILE A 324 14.69 5.59 -6.80
C ILE A 324 14.66 5.06 -8.24
N GLY A 325 14.89 3.76 -8.44
CA GLY A 325 14.79 3.11 -9.74
C GLY A 325 13.38 3.17 -10.32
N THR A 326 12.35 3.07 -9.47
CA THR A 326 10.95 3.23 -9.88
C THR A 326 10.69 4.65 -10.39
N ALA A 327 11.17 5.70 -9.69
CA ALA A 327 11.04 7.08 -10.14
C ALA A 327 11.68 7.32 -11.52
N LEU A 328 12.86 6.75 -11.75
CA LEU A 328 13.54 6.81 -13.06
C LEU A 328 12.76 6.06 -14.14
N SER A 329 12.23 4.88 -13.81
CA SER A 329 11.43 4.06 -14.72
C SER A 329 10.15 4.78 -15.16
N GLU A 330 9.47 5.49 -14.25
CA GLU A 330 8.25 6.25 -14.58
C GLU A 330 8.53 7.38 -15.58
N LEU A 331 9.61 8.15 -15.37
CA LEU A 331 10.04 9.17 -16.34
C LEU A 331 10.48 8.53 -17.67
N GLY A 332 11.21 7.41 -17.61
CA GLY A 332 11.59 6.63 -18.78
C GLY A 332 10.37 6.20 -19.60
N GLN A 333 9.31 5.74 -18.92
CA GLN A 333 8.05 5.33 -19.54
C GLN A 333 7.27 6.49 -20.14
N HIS A 334 7.29 7.64 -19.47
CA HIS A 334 6.72 8.87 -20.02
C HIS A 334 7.39 9.22 -21.36
N TYR A 335 8.73 9.26 -21.42
CA TYR A 335 9.48 9.52 -22.64
C TYR A 335 9.30 8.44 -23.72
N ALA A 336 9.29 7.16 -23.33
CA ALA A 336 9.03 6.07 -24.27
C ALA A 336 7.66 6.19 -24.94
N SER A 337 6.63 6.57 -24.17
CA SER A 337 5.27 6.76 -24.70
C SER A 337 5.16 7.92 -25.70
N GLN A 338 6.11 8.86 -25.68
CA GLN A 338 6.24 9.96 -26.64
C GLN A 338 7.20 9.65 -27.80
N GLY A 339 7.79 8.45 -27.85
CA GLY A 339 8.80 8.07 -28.84
C GLY A 339 10.20 8.67 -28.60
N LYS A 340 10.43 9.34 -27.46
CA LYS A 340 11.73 9.91 -27.05
C LYS A 340 12.64 8.81 -26.46
N LEU A 341 12.98 7.81 -27.27
CA LEU A 341 13.69 6.59 -26.82
C LEU A 341 15.14 6.87 -26.38
N ASP A 342 15.76 7.90 -26.93
CA ASP A 342 17.08 8.40 -26.56
C ASP A 342 17.15 8.94 -25.13
N LEU A 343 16.08 9.59 -24.66
CA LEU A 343 15.95 10.03 -23.26
C LEU A 343 15.52 8.89 -22.33
N SER A 344 14.72 7.95 -22.85
CA SER A 344 14.18 6.83 -22.08
C SER A 344 15.24 5.77 -21.72
N LEU A 345 16.07 5.37 -22.70
CA LEU A 345 17.07 4.32 -22.52
C LEU A 345 18.03 4.54 -21.33
N PRO A 346 18.69 5.70 -21.15
CA PRO A 346 19.59 5.91 -20.01
C PRO A 346 18.87 5.87 -18.66
N LEU A 347 17.59 6.29 -18.60
CA LEU A 347 16.78 6.21 -17.38
C LEU A 347 16.50 4.75 -17.01
N TYR A 348 16.13 3.91 -17.99
CA TYR A 348 15.90 2.48 -17.73
C TYR A 348 17.17 1.73 -17.36
N LEU A 349 18.29 1.99 -18.04
CA LEU A 349 19.58 1.37 -17.68
C LEU A 349 19.96 1.73 -16.24
N ARG A 350 19.83 3.00 -15.86
CA ARG A 350 20.12 3.43 -14.49
C ARG A 350 19.15 2.84 -13.47
N ALA A 351 17.85 2.75 -13.81
CA ALA A 351 16.86 2.12 -12.96
C ALA A 351 17.17 0.63 -12.73
N PHE A 352 17.55 -0.09 -13.80
CA PHE A 352 17.91 -1.49 -13.76
C PHE A 352 19.12 -1.73 -12.84
N ASP A 353 20.17 -0.92 -12.96
CA ASP A 353 21.36 -1.04 -12.10
C ASP A 353 21.00 -0.88 -10.61
N LEU A 354 20.16 0.09 -10.27
CA LEU A 354 19.74 0.35 -8.88
C LEU A 354 18.90 -0.79 -8.31
N ILE A 355 17.93 -1.27 -9.08
CA ILE A 355 17.04 -2.38 -8.66
C ILE A 355 17.83 -3.68 -8.53
N ASN A 356 18.69 -3.99 -9.51
CA ASN A 356 19.52 -5.18 -9.49
C ASN A 356 20.52 -5.18 -8.32
N ALA A 357 21.08 -4.01 -7.97
CA ALA A 357 21.94 -3.88 -6.80
C ALA A 357 21.20 -4.11 -5.47
N ASN A 358 19.91 -3.76 -5.39
CA ASN A 358 19.09 -3.92 -4.19
C ASN A 358 18.66 -5.37 -3.94
N GLU A 359 18.33 -6.10 -5.00
CA GLU A 359 17.66 -7.40 -4.92
C GLU A 359 18.61 -8.58 -4.70
N GLY A 360 19.93 -8.36 -4.62
CA GLY A 360 20.88 -9.38 -4.14
C GLY A 360 20.92 -10.70 -4.92
N GLY A 361 20.32 -10.75 -6.12
CA GLY A 361 20.28 -11.92 -7.01
C GLY A 361 18.93 -12.63 -7.14
N THR A 362 17.90 -12.26 -6.37
CA THR A 362 16.52 -12.76 -6.59
C THR A 362 15.81 -11.88 -7.62
N PRO A 363 15.46 -12.39 -8.81
CA PRO A 363 14.82 -11.56 -9.84
C PRO A 363 13.41 -11.12 -9.44
N SER A 364 13.10 -9.84 -9.61
CA SER A 364 11.74 -9.30 -9.44
C SER A 364 11.05 -8.99 -10.77
N CYS A 365 9.73 -8.84 -10.71
CA CYS A 365 8.88 -8.33 -11.80
C CYS A 365 9.38 -6.99 -12.37
N LYS A 366 9.96 -6.13 -11.53
CA LYS A 366 10.50 -4.84 -11.95
C LYS A 366 11.74 -5.01 -12.83
N GLN A 367 12.62 -5.96 -12.51
CA GLN A 367 13.75 -6.28 -13.38
C GLN A 367 13.28 -6.77 -14.74
N VAL A 368 12.33 -7.69 -14.79
CA VAL A 368 11.77 -8.23 -16.04
C VAL A 368 11.22 -7.09 -16.92
N THR A 369 10.42 -6.20 -16.32
CA THR A 369 9.83 -5.04 -17.00
C THR A 369 10.90 -4.11 -17.56
N LEU A 370 11.91 -3.76 -16.77
CA LEU A 370 13.00 -2.90 -17.22
C LEU A 370 13.84 -3.54 -18.33
N MET A 371 14.12 -4.83 -18.25
CA MET A 371 14.87 -5.54 -19.30
C MET A 371 14.11 -5.54 -20.63
N TYR A 372 12.79 -5.78 -20.59
CA TYR A 372 11.96 -5.64 -21.78
C TYR A 372 11.97 -4.20 -22.31
N ASN A 373 11.77 -3.20 -21.45
CA ASN A 373 11.76 -1.80 -21.87
C ASN A 373 13.10 -1.36 -22.49
N ILE A 374 14.23 -1.78 -21.92
CA ILE A 374 15.57 -1.57 -22.52
C ILE A 374 15.65 -2.24 -23.89
N SER A 375 15.17 -3.49 -24.00
CA SER A 375 15.14 -4.20 -25.28
C SER A 375 14.30 -3.46 -26.33
N ALA A 376 13.15 -2.90 -25.95
CA ALA A 376 12.27 -2.16 -26.85
C ALA A 376 12.91 -0.83 -27.29
N CYS A 377 13.56 -0.11 -26.39
CA CYS A 377 14.25 1.15 -26.71
C CYS A 377 15.40 0.95 -27.72
N ILE A 378 16.11 -0.19 -27.66
CA ILE A 378 17.20 -0.51 -28.58
C ILE A 378 16.66 -1.17 -29.87
N GLY A 379 15.74 -2.11 -29.73
CA GLY A 379 15.27 -3.00 -30.78
C GLY A 379 14.36 -2.33 -31.79
N ASN A 380 13.41 -1.51 -31.34
CA ASN A 380 12.44 -0.87 -32.24
C ASN A 380 13.14 0.03 -33.28
N PRO A 381 14.01 0.98 -32.89
CA PRO A 381 14.76 1.78 -33.87
C PRO A 381 15.63 0.93 -34.80
N ALA A 382 16.32 -0.08 -34.25
CA ALA A 382 17.19 -0.95 -35.03
C ALA A 382 16.40 -1.76 -36.08
N LEU A 383 15.20 -2.23 -35.76
CA LEU A 383 14.32 -2.91 -36.71
C LEU A 383 13.80 -1.95 -37.78
N ASP A 384 13.49 -0.70 -37.43
CA ASP A 384 13.04 0.35 -38.36
C ASP A 384 14.17 0.92 -39.24
N GLY A 385 15.42 0.54 -38.99
CA GLY A 385 16.59 1.02 -39.74
C GLY A 385 17.03 2.42 -39.33
N VAL A 386 16.58 2.89 -38.17
CA VAL A 386 17.03 4.12 -37.52
C VAL A 386 18.22 3.78 -36.62
N SER A 387 19.15 4.73 -36.43
CA SER A 387 20.24 4.56 -35.46
C SER A 387 19.64 4.35 -34.06
N PRO A 388 19.94 3.24 -33.36
CA PRO A 388 19.33 2.89 -32.08
C PRO A 388 19.88 3.70 -30.89
N SER A 389 20.92 4.50 -31.11
CA SER A 389 21.50 5.38 -30.11
C SER A 389 21.93 6.71 -30.71
N SER A 390 21.87 7.76 -29.89
CA SER A 390 22.57 9.04 -30.08
C SER A 390 24.09 8.88 -29.97
N ASP A 391 24.56 7.72 -29.47
CA ASP A 391 25.97 7.42 -29.26
C ASP A 391 26.64 7.01 -30.59
N PRO A 392 27.67 7.74 -31.05
CA PRO A 392 28.34 7.44 -32.31
C PRO A 392 29.16 6.16 -32.18
N GLY A 393 28.70 5.06 -32.78
CA GLY A 393 29.54 3.86 -32.94
C GLY A 393 28.83 2.51 -32.81
N VAL A 394 27.60 2.46 -32.31
CA VAL A 394 26.84 1.19 -32.24
C VAL A 394 26.27 0.85 -33.61
N SER A 395 26.73 -0.25 -34.19
CA SER A 395 26.17 -0.75 -35.45
C SER A 395 24.77 -1.33 -35.25
N ARG A 396 23.95 -1.30 -36.31
CA ARG A 396 22.62 -1.93 -36.31
C ARG A 396 22.65 -3.39 -35.89
N ALA A 397 23.69 -4.13 -36.29
CA ALA A 397 23.85 -5.53 -35.93
C ALA A 397 24.13 -5.73 -34.43
N GLU A 398 24.97 -4.89 -33.84
CA GLU A 398 25.25 -4.92 -32.40
C GLU A 398 24.01 -4.57 -31.57
N ALA A 399 23.21 -3.59 -32.01
CA ALA A 399 21.96 -3.25 -31.36
C ALA A 399 20.92 -4.37 -31.40
N ILE A 400 20.82 -5.10 -32.52
CA ILE A 400 19.97 -6.28 -32.64
C ILE A 400 20.43 -7.39 -31.69
N GLU A 401 21.73 -7.62 -31.59
CA GLU A 401 22.27 -8.62 -30.66
C GLU A 401 22.06 -8.21 -29.20
N ALA A 402 22.24 -6.93 -28.87
CA ALA A 402 21.95 -6.39 -27.55
C ALA A 402 20.46 -6.56 -27.20
N THR A 403 19.56 -6.25 -28.14
CA THR A 403 18.11 -6.44 -27.99
C THR A 403 17.77 -7.88 -27.68
N ARG A 404 18.35 -8.83 -28.42
CA ARG A 404 18.18 -10.27 -28.17
C ARG A 404 18.59 -10.64 -26.75
N LYS A 405 19.76 -10.18 -26.29
CA LYS A 405 20.27 -10.49 -24.94
C LYS A 405 19.35 -9.94 -23.84
N TRP A 406 18.86 -8.71 -23.98
CA TRP A 406 17.94 -8.11 -23.01
C TRP A 406 16.59 -8.83 -22.99
N ALA A 407 15.99 -9.11 -24.15
CA ALA A 407 14.71 -9.82 -24.24
C ALA A 407 14.81 -11.25 -23.69
N GLN A 408 15.87 -11.98 -24.06
CA GLN A 408 16.13 -13.33 -23.53
C GLN A 408 16.33 -13.30 -22.01
N GLY A 409 17.11 -12.35 -21.52
CA GLY A 409 17.34 -12.21 -20.08
C GLY A 409 16.10 -11.80 -19.29
N ALA A 410 15.13 -11.10 -19.92
CA ALA A 410 13.83 -10.82 -19.32
C ALA A 410 13.01 -12.10 -19.13
N ILE A 411 12.92 -12.94 -20.18
CA ILE A 411 12.21 -14.23 -20.14
C ILE A 411 12.84 -15.18 -19.11
N GLU A 412 14.17 -15.25 -19.08
CA GLU A 412 14.90 -16.10 -18.12
C GLU A 412 14.69 -15.67 -16.67
N ARG A 413 14.57 -14.37 -16.41
CA ARG A 413 14.28 -13.85 -15.07
C ARG A 413 12.83 -14.06 -14.70
N ALA A 414 11.89 -13.85 -15.63
CA ALA A 414 10.47 -14.09 -15.40
C ALA A 414 10.22 -15.53 -14.90
N GLY A 415 10.91 -16.52 -15.49
CA GLY A 415 10.82 -17.92 -15.04
C GLY A 415 11.45 -18.23 -13.67
N LYS A 416 12.06 -17.24 -13.00
CA LYS A 416 12.70 -17.35 -11.68
C LYS A 416 12.08 -16.42 -10.64
N VAL A 417 11.06 -15.64 -11.01
CA VAL A 417 10.33 -14.80 -10.06
C VAL A 417 9.55 -15.71 -9.12
N GLU A 418 9.56 -15.37 -7.82
CA GLU A 418 8.80 -16.09 -6.81
C GLU A 418 7.28 -15.95 -7.09
N PRO A 419 6.47 -17.03 -7.00
CA PRO A 419 5.04 -16.97 -7.28
C PRO A 419 4.26 -15.95 -6.42
N SER A 420 4.79 -15.59 -5.24
CA SER A 420 4.18 -14.58 -4.37
C SER A 420 4.39 -13.14 -4.85
N GLU A 421 5.39 -12.91 -5.70
CA GLU A 421 5.73 -11.58 -6.24
C GLU A 421 5.31 -11.41 -7.70
N GLU A 422 4.75 -12.46 -8.32
CA GLU A 422 4.28 -12.44 -9.70
C GLU A 422 3.18 -11.39 -9.91
N SER A 423 3.29 -10.63 -11.00
CA SER A 423 2.36 -9.57 -11.34
C SER A 423 1.97 -9.62 -12.81
N VAL A 424 0.81 -9.03 -13.14
CA VAL A 424 0.30 -8.94 -14.52
C VAL A 424 1.29 -8.18 -15.41
N GLU A 425 1.96 -7.16 -14.86
CA GLU A 425 2.98 -6.38 -15.57
C GLU A 425 4.22 -7.23 -15.93
N CYS A 426 4.58 -8.19 -15.07
CA CYS A 426 5.68 -9.12 -15.34
C CYS A 426 5.32 -10.08 -16.47
N ASP A 427 4.11 -10.66 -16.42
CA ASP A 427 3.61 -11.52 -17.48
C ASP A 427 3.50 -10.78 -18.82
N TYR A 428 2.98 -9.55 -18.79
CA TYR A 428 2.93 -8.68 -19.96
C TYR A 428 4.32 -8.44 -20.54
N SER A 429 5.30 -8.10 -19.70
CA SER A 429 6.68 -7.84 -20.13
C SER A 429 7.37 -9.10 -20.68
N CYS A 430 7.09 -10.27 -20.10
CA CYS A 430 7.56 -11.56 -20.59
C CYS A 430 6.98 -11.87 -21.98
N ALA A 431 5.66 -11.68 -22.16
CA ALA A 431 5.00 -11.83 -23.46
C ALA A 431 5.59 -10.88 -24.52
N ALA A 432 5.78 -9.62 -24.15
CA ALA A 432 6.32 -8.60 -25.02
C ALA A 432 7.79 -8.88 -25.42
N ALA A 433 8.59 -9.41 -24.49
CA ALA A 433 9.94 -9.88 -24.78
C ALA A 433 9.96 -11.05 -25.77
N LYS A 434 9.02 -11.99 -25.66
CA LYS A 434 8.86 -13.07 -26.66
C LYS A 434 8.50 -12.51 -28.02
N VAL A 435 7.53 -11.58 -28.10
CA VAL A 435 7.17 -10.94 -29.37
C VAL A 435 8.36 -10.22 -29.99
N MET A 436 9.19 -9.52 -29.20
CA MET A 436 10.44 -8.91 -29.65
C MET A 436 11.39 -9.94 -30.27
N LEU A 437 11.62 -11.09 -29.61
CA LEU A 437 12.42 -12.18 -30.18
C LEU A 437 11.82 -12.73 -31.48
N GLY A 438 10.49 -12.80 -31.58
CA GLY A 438 9.79 -13.15 -32.82
C GLY A 438 10.07 -12.17 -33.96
N GLN A 439 10.03 -10.87 -33.69
CA GLN A 439 10.36 -9.83 -34.67
C GLN A 439 11.83 -9.91 -35.13
N LEU A 440 12.76 -10.15 -34.20
CA LEU A 440 14.17 -10.39 -34.53
C LEU A 440 14.36 -11.65 -35.38
N ALA A 441 13.61 -12.72 -35.10
CA ALA A 441 13.65 -13.95 -35.90
C ALA A 441 13.13 -13.72 -37.33
N VAL A 442 12.06 -12.92 -37.50
CA VAL A 442 11.61 -12.47 -38.83
C VAL A 442 12.72 -11.69 -39.54
N PHE A 443 13.39 -10.76 -38.85
CA PHE A 443 14.49 -9.97 -39.40
C PHE A 443 15.64 -10.86 -39.90
N HIS A 444 15.95 -11.94 -39.19
CA HIS A 444 16.95 -12.93 -39.58
C HIS A 444 16.46 -14.00 -40.57
N ASN A 445 15.27 -13.84 -41.16
CA ASN A 445 14.66 -14.78 -42.09
C ASN A 445 14.48 -16.19 -41.49
N LYS A 446 14.09 -16.26 -40.21
CA LYS A 446 13.79 -17.51 -39.48
C LYS A 446 12.30 -17.56 -39.10
N PRO A 447 11.40 -17.83 -40.07
CA PRO A 447 9.96 -17.73 -39.84
C PRO A 447 9.40 -18.77 -38.85
N GLU A 448 9.99 -19.97 -38.76
CA GLU A 448 9.52 -21.00 -37.83
C GLU A 448 9.82 -20.65 -36.37
N GLU A 449 11.01 -20.09 -36.13
CA GLU A 449 11.40 -19.58 -34.82
C GLU A 449 10.53 -18.38 -34.42
N ALA A 450 10.23 -17.48 -35.38
CA ALA A 450 9.34 -16.36 -35.14
C ALA A 450 7.92 -16.79 -34.76
N LEU A 451 7.34 -17.77 -35.48
CA LEU A 451 6.02 -18.30 -35.15
C LEU A 451 5.97 -18.90 -33.75
N LYS A 452 7.01 -19.66 -33.35
CA LYS A 452 7.10 -20.21 -31.99
C LYS A 452 6.98 -19.09 -30.95
N TYR A 453 7.79 -18.05 -31.06
CA TYR A 453 7.76 -16.94 -30.11
C TYR A 453 6.43 -16.18 -30.12
N TYR A 454 5.84 -15.94 -31.29
CA TYR A 454 4.54 -15.28 -31.36
C TYR A 454 3.40 -16.09 -30.73
N TYR A 455 3.36 -17.41 -30.94
CA TYR A 455 2.38 -18.26 -30.30
C TYR A 455 2.55 -18.25 -28.77
N GLU A 456 3.78 -18.37 -28.28
CA GLU A 456 4.05 -18.32 -26.83
C GLU A 456 3.75 -16.96 -26.20
N GLY A 457 4.02 -15.85 -26.90
CA GLY A 457 3.68 -14.50 -26.41
C GLY A 457 2.18 -14.26 -26.40
N LYS A 458 1.47 -14.69 -27.46
CA LYS A 458 0.01 -14.60 -27.55
C LYS A 458 -0.68 -15.38 -26.44
N ASP A 459 -0.22 -16.59 -26.14
CA ASP A 459 -0.80 -17.42 -25.07
C ASP A 459 -0.75 -16.71 -23.69
N ILE A 460 0.36 -16.02 -23.41
CA ILE A 460 0.46 -15.20 -22.20
C ILE A 460 -0.50 -14.02 -22.25
N TYR A 461 -0.57 -13.27 -23.37
CA TYR A 461 -1.51 -12.16 -23.51
C TYR A 461 -2.98 -12.59 -23.35
N ASP A 462 -3.36 -13.73 -23.91
CA ASP A 462 -4.70 -14.30 -23.74
C ASP A 462 -4.96 -14.64 -22.25
N ARG A 463 -3.99 -15.21 -21.55
CA ARG A 463 -4.09 -15.56 -20.11
C ARG A 463 -4.29 -14.34 -19.22
N ILE A 464 -3.60 -13.23 -19.51
CA ILE A 464 -3.73 -11.98 -18.74
C ILE A 464 -4.83 -11.04 -19.25
N GLU A 465 -5.65 -11.50 -20.20
CA GLU A 465 -6.74 -10.72 -20.81
C GLU A 465 -6.27 -9.42 -21.52
N ALA A 466 -5.03 -9.40 -22.01
CA ALA A 466 -4.48 -8.32 -22.84
C ALA A 466 -4.93 -8.48 -24.31
N LEU A 467 -6.24 -8.35 -24.54
CA LEU A 467 -6.90 -8.71 -25.80
C LEU A 467 -6.36 -7.94 -27.02
N SER A 468 -6.05 -6.65 -26.86
CA SER A 468 -5.52 -5.83 -27.96
C SER A 468 -4.16 -6.36 -28.44
N ASP A 469 -3.27 -6.68 -27.50
CA ASP A 469 -1.93 -7.20 -27.81
C ASP A 469 -2.01 -8.61 -28.42
N ALA A 470 -2.89 -9.46 -27.89
CA ALA A 470 -3.15 -10.78 -28.45
C ALA A 470 -3.68 -10.72 -29.90
N GLU A 471 -4.54 -9.74 -30.21
CA GLU A 471 -5.03 -9.48 -31.57
C GLU A 471 -3.90 -9.02 -32.50
N ASP A 472 -3.04 -8.12 -32.04
CA ASP A 472 -1.92 -7.62 -32.84
C ASP A 472 -0.91 -8.74 -33.16
N VAL A 473 -0.58 -9.59 -32.17
CA VAL A 473 0.25 -10.78 -32.40
C VAL A 473 -0.44 -11.77 -33.36
N SER A 474 -1.76 -11.93 -33.26
CA SER A 474 -2.52 -12.78 -34.19
C SER A 474 -2.43 -12.30 -35.65
N ARG A 475 -2.34 -10.97 -35.88
CA ARG A 475 -2.10 -10.42 -37.22
C ARG A 475 -0.70 -10.76 -37.71
N LEU A 476 0.33 -10.62 -36.85
CA LEU A 476 1.71 -10.98 -37.19
C LEU A 476 1.84 -12.46 -37.58
N ILE A 477 1.20 -13.36 -36.84
CA ILE A 477 1.16 -14.80 -37.15
C ILE A 477 0.55 -15.03 -38.53
N LYS A 478 -0.65 -14.48 -38.80
CA LYS A 478 -1.34 -14.64 -40.08
C LYS A 478 -0.52 -14.13 -41.25
N ASP A 479 0.14 -12.99 -41.10
CA ASP A 479 0.95 -12.40 -42.17
C ASP A 479 2.22 -13.21 -42.45
N LEU A 480 2.83 -13.78 -41.41
CA LEU A 480 4.00 -14.64 -41.57
C LEU A 480 3.65 -15.99 -42.21
N GLU A 481 2.52 -16.59 -41.85
CA GLU A 481 2.02 -17.83 -42.46
C GLU A 481 1.64 -17.64 -43.94
N LYS A 482 1.08 -16.48 -44.30
CA LYS A 482 0.83 -16.13 -45.71
C LYS A 482 2.11 -16.06 -46.52
N LYS A 483 3.19 -15.50 -45.97
CA LYS A 483 4.50 -15.39 -46.65
C LYS A 483 5.22 -16.73 -46.83
N LYS A 484 4.82 -17.77 -46.07
CA LYS A 484 5.35 -19.13 -46.20
C LYS A 484 4.70 -19.93 -47.35
N LYS A 485 3.51 -19.51 -47.81
CA LYS A 485 2.82 -20.05 -48.99
C LYS A 485 3.26 -19.29 -50.23
#